data_AF-A0A183C420-F1
#
_entry.id   AF-A0A183C420-F1
#
_cell.length_a   1.000
_cell.length_b   1.000
_cell.length_c   1.000
_cell.angle_alpha   90.00
_cell.angle_beta   90.00
_cell.angle_gamma   90.00
#
_symmetry.space_group_name_H-M   'P 1'
#
loop_
_entity.id
_entity.type
_entity.pdbx_description
1 polymer ?
#
loop_
_entity_poly.entity_id
_entity_poly.type
_entity_poly.pdbx_seq_one_letter_code
_entity_poly.pdbx_strand_id
1 'polypeptide(L)'
;MFRFENLHDSVADVKYGFTFEEKAAIKLQAWWRGALCRAHMLPEHKERLARCVEEIREAPCSEANPKDERQMPLNRRVERYLEGLLSSVLTERKVMAIRLNRLANRSHVCIECMLLRNVFGVIIECLKDLNRSEAHLYVIRPLCELILKLLSDKKVVSSLVNALNLLASFPGFRDKIDALNYAWYMRKFQQQFGRLKSSDSRFAAYKKLCQFNKYRCAID
;
A
#
# COMPACT_ATOMS: atom_id res chain seq x y z
N MET A 1 11.37 -23.21 18.13
CA MET A 1 11.26 -23.64 19.54
C MET A 1 10.61 -22.49 20.30
N PHE A 2 9.28 -22.52 20.47
CA PHE A 2 8.58 -21.49 21.22
C PHE A 2 8.29 -22.04 22.63
N ARG A 3 8.91 -21.42 23.65
CA ARG A 3 8.60 -21.70 25.06
C ARG A 3 7.24 -21.09 25.38
N PHE A 4 6.31 -21.93 25.80
CA PHE A 4 5.12 -21.51 26.54
C PHE A 4 5.49 -21.48 28.01
N GLU A 5 5.64 -20.29 28.59
CA GLU A 5 5.72 -20.14 30.04
C GLU A 5 4.34 -19.75 30.58
N ASN A 6 3.80 -20.68 31.37
CA ASN A 6 2.91 -20.51 32.52
C ASN A 6 1.71 -19.56 32.39
N LEU A 7 0.55 -20.12 32.05
CA LEU A 7 -0.71 -19.64 32.63
C LEU A 7 -1.16 -20.65 33.70
N HIS A 8 -0.94 -20.27 34.96
CA HIS A 8 -1.50 -20.92 36.12
C HIS A 8 -3.04 -20.87 36.08
N ASP A 9 -3.61 -22.00 36.48
CA ASP A 9 -5.03 -22.25 36.70
C ASP A 9 -5.73 -21.18 37.54
N SER A 10 -6.96 -20.82 37.13
CA SER A 10 -8.07 -20.73 38.08
C SER A 10 -9.42 -20.86 37.37
N VAL A 11 -9.99 -22.07 37.48
CA VAL A 11 -11.39 -22.40 37.84
C VAL A 11 -12.55 -21.63 37.17
N ALA A 12 -13.48 -22.47 36.67
CA ALA A 12 -14.88 -22.20 36.30
C ALA A 12 -15.14 -21.94 34.81
N ASP A 13 -15.32 -23.02 34.04
CA ASP A 13 -16.48 -23.09 33.14
C ASP A 13 -16.79 -24.56 32.77
N VAL A 14 -17.45 -25.25 33.70
CA VAL A 14 -18.18 -26.49 33.41
C VAL A 14 -19.55 -26.05 32.88
N LYS A 15 -19.68 -25.98 31.56
CA LYS A 15 -21.00 -26.11 30.92
C LYS A 15 -21.03 -26.97 29.67
N TYR A 16 -19.89 -27.18 29.00
CA TYR A 16 -19.68 -28.29 28.07
C TYR A 16 -18.21 -28.71 28.17
N GLY A 17 -17.95 -29.84 28.82
CA GLY A 17 -16.62 -30.30 29.21
C GLY A 17 -15.77 -30.70 28.01
N PHE A 18 -15.03 -29.75 27.46
CA PHE A 18 -13.95 -30.01 26.52
C PHE A 18 -12.61 -29.69 27.19
N THR A 19 -11.66 -30.61 27.11
CA THR A 19 -10.26 -30.37 27.48
C THR A 19 -9.68 -29.25 26.62
N PHE A 20 -8.58 -28.64 27.07
CA PHE A 20 -7.89 -27.61 26.29
C PHE A 20 -7.49 -28.12 24.90
N GLU A 21 -7.09 -29.39 24.81
CA GLU A 21 -6.71 -30.08 23.59
C GLU A 21 -7.91 -30.28 22.65
N GLU A 22 -9.07 -30.63 23.19
CA GLU A 22 -10.31 -30.76 22.40
C GLU A 22 -10.77 -29.40 21.86
N LYS A 23 -10.69 -28.34 22.66
CA LYS A 23 -10.98 -26.97 22.20
C LYS A 23 -10.02 -26.52 21.09
N ALA A 24 -8.73 -26.87 21.20
CA ALA A 24 -7.74 -26.58 20.17
C ALA A 24 -7.99 -27.39 18.89
N ALA A 25 -8.32 -28.68 19.01
CA ALA A 25 -8.63 -29.56 17.89
C ALA A 25 -9.87 -29.07 17.13
N ILE A 26 -10.94 -28.66 17.83
CA ILE A 26 -12.14 -28.09 17.22
C ILE A 26 -11.81 -26.83 16.41
N LYS A 27 -10.98 -25.93 16.96
CA LYS A 27 -10.54 -24.71 16.26
C LYS A 27 -9.73 -25.04 14.99
N LEU A 28 -8.81 -26.00 15.07
CA LEU A 28 -8.02 -26.45 13.92
C LEU A 28 -8.90 -27.10 12.85
N GLN A 29 -9.83 -27.95 13.24
CA GLN A 29 -10.78 -28.60 12.33
C GLN A 29 -11.69 -27.59 11.64
N ALA A 30 -12.22 -26.60 12.37
CA ALA A 30 -13.02 -25.52 11.80
C ALA A 30 -12.21 -24.68 10.81
N TRP A 31 -10.97 -24.34 11.15
CA TRP A 31 -10.07 -23.61 10.26
C TRP A 31 -9.77 -24.39 8.99
N TRP A 32 -9.45 -25.69 9.11
CA TRP A 32 -9.16 -26.58 7.99
C TRP A 32 -10.36 -26.76 7.07
N ARG A 33 -11.55 -27.03 7.63
CA ARG A 33 -12.80 -27.12 6.86
C ARG A 33 -13.12 -25.83 6.13
N GLY A 34 -12.92 -24.68 6.79
CA GLY A 34 -13.08 -23.38 6.17
C GLY A 34 -12.07 -23.14 5.04
N ALA A 35 -10.82 -23.56 5.20
CA ALA A 35 -9.79 -23.46 4.17
C ALA A 35 -10.11 -24.34 2.96
N LEU A 36 -10.55 -25.58 3.20
CA LEU A 36 -10.90 -26.55 2.16
C LEU A 36 -12.13 -26.12 1.36
N CYS A 37 -13.18 -25.62 2.05
CA CYS A 37 -14.36 -25.05 1.41
C CYS A 37 -14.01 -23.84 0.53
N ARG A 38 -13.20 -22.90 1.06
CA ARG A 38 -12.73 -21.75 0.27
C ARG A 38 -11.87 -22.17 -0.94
N ALA A 39 -11.06 -23.21 -0.81
CA ALA A 39 -10.27 -23.75 -1.91
C ALA A 39 -11.16 -24.38 -2.99
N HIS A 40 -12.20 -25.12 -2.59
CA HIS A 40 -13.15 -25.75 -3.49
C HIS A 40 -14.04 -24.73 -4.23
N MET A 41 -14.47 -23.66 -3.56
CA MET A 41 -15.27 -22.58 -4.17
C MET A 41 -14.43 -21.56 -4.94
N LEU A 42 -13.10 -21.62 -4.84
CA LEU A 42 -12.22 -20.64 -5.49
C LEU A 42 -12.34 -20.65 -7.03
N PRO A 43 -12.42 -21.80 -7.72
CA PRO A 43 -12.56 -21.85 -9.17
C PRO A 43 -13.86 -21.20 -9.65
N GLU A 44 -14.99 -21.57 -9.05
CA GLU A 44 -16.30 -21.00 -9.40
C GLU A 44 -16.35 -19.48 -9.19
N HIS A 45 -15.83 -19.00 -8.05
CA HIS A 45 -15.74 -17.56 -7.81
C HIS A 45 -14.81 -16.84 -8.80
N LYS A 46 -13.70 -17.48 -9.21
CA LYS A 46 -12.80 -16.93 -10.23
C LYS A 46 -13.48 -16.84 -11.58
N GLU A 47 -14.19 -17.87 -12.02
CA GLU A 47 -14.93 -17.87 -13.28
C GLU A 47 -16.06 -16.84 -13.28
N ARG A 48 -16.82 -16.74 -12.19
CA ARG A 48 -17.87 -15.74 -12.06
C ARG A 48 -17.30 -14.32 -12.09
N LEU A 49 -16.18 -14.09 -11.40
CA LEU A 49 -15.50 -12.80 -11.44
C LEU A 49 -14.96 -12.49 -12.84
N ALA A 50 -14.38 -13.47 -13.53
CA ALA A 50 -13.86 -13.30 -14.89
C ALA A 50 -14.99 -12.91 -15.86
N ARG A 51 -16.13 -13.59 -15.80
CA ARG A 51 -17.32 -13.24 -16.60
C ARG A 51 -17.81 -11.83 -16.33
N CYS A 52 -18.01 -11.46 -15.07
CA CYS A 52 -18.42 -10.09 -14.74
C CYS A 52 -17.41 -9.03 -15.19
N VAL A 53 -16.11 -9.34 -15.16
CA VAL A 53 -15.07 -8.42 -15.64
C VAL A 53 -15.13 -8.25 -17.15
N GLU A 54 -15.31 -9.34 -17.91
CA GLU A 54 -15.46 -9.26 -19.36
C GLU A 54 -16.76 -8.53 -19.76
N GLU A 55 -17.88 -8.80 -19.09
CA GLU A 55 -19.15 -8.06 -19.31
C GLU A 55 -18.98 -6.55 -19.10
N ILE A 56 -18.29 -6.14 -18.04
CA ILE A 56 -18.01 -4.72 -17.77
C ILE A 56 -17.07 -4.12 -18.82
N ARG A 57 -16.14 -4.92 -19.34
CA ARG A 57 -15.12 -4.50 -20.31
C ARG A 57 -15.71 -4.35 -21.72
N GLU A 58 -16.59 -5.25 -22.11
CA GLU A 58 -17.27 -5.26 -23.40
C GLU A 58 -18.48 -4.32 -23.46
N ALA A 59 -19.03 -3.91 -22.30
CA ALA A 59 -20.12 -2.94 -22.26
C ALA A 59 -19.69 -1.61 -22.92
N PRO A 60 -20.30 -1.19 -24.05
CA PRO A 60 -19.96 0.08 -24.69
C PRO A 60 -20.28 1.26 -23.77
N CYS A 61 -19.45 2.31 -23.78
CA CYS A 61 -19.79 3.55 -23.07
C CYS A 61 -21.03 4.15 -23.74
N SER A 62 -22.15 4.18 -23.02
CA SER A 62 -23.43 4.73 -23.49
C SER A 62 -23.83 5.93 -22.64
N GLU A 63 -24.77 6.74 -23.12
CA GLU A 63 -25.36 7.82 -22.33
C GLU A 63 -26.02 7.33 -21.04
N ALA A 64 -26.49 6.07 -21.01
CA ALA A 64 -27.08 5.42 -19.83
C ALA A 64 -26.05 4.84 -18.84
N ASN A 65 -24.76 4.79 -19.19
CA ASN A 65 -23.69 4.32 -18.30
C ASN A 65 -22.40 5.13 -18.59
N PRO A 66 -22.37 6.41 -18.17
CA PRO A 66 -21.28 7.31 -18.47
C PRO A 66 -19.97 6.84 -17.83
N LYS A 67 -18.86 7.18 -18.47
CA LYS A 67 -17.50 6.78 -18.06
C LYS A 67 -17.20 7.14 -16.60
N ASP A 68 -17.75 8.24 -16.10
CA ASP A 68 -17.54 8.73 -14.74
C ASP A 68 -18.26 7.86 -13.69
N GLU A 69 -19.44 7.33 -14.01
CA GLU A 69 -20.17 6.40 -13.14
C GLU A 69 -19.45 5.05 -13.04
N ARG A 70 -18.85 4.57 -14.13
CA ARG A 70 -18.02 3.36 -14.11
C ARG A 70 -16.78 3.48 -13.21
N GLN A 71 -16.27 4.70 -13.03
CA GLN A 71 -15.13 4.97 -12.16
C GLN A 71 -15.52 5.14 -10.69
N MET A 72 -16.80 5.40 -10.37
CA MET A 72 -17.26 5.59 -8.98
C MET A 72 -16.81 4.49 -8.00
N PRO A 73 -16.85 3.19 -8.34
CA PRO A 73 -16.40 2.15 -7.41
C PRO A 73 -14.89 2.20 -7.13
N LEU A 74 -14.06 2.58 -8.11
CA LEU A 74 -12.63 2.78 -7.89
C LEU A 74 -12.39 4.03 -7.05
N ASN A 75 -13.05 5.12 -7.43
CA ASN A 75 -13.07 6.38 -6.71
C ASN A 75 -13.38 6.16 -5.23
N ARG A 76 -14.55 5.65 -4.87
CA ARG A 76 -14.93 5.40 -3.46
C ARG A 76 -13.92 4.54 -2.69
N ARG A 77 -13.26 3.58 -3.35
CA ARG A 77 -12.19 2.78 -2.72
C ARG A 77 -10.94 3.61 -2.45
N VAL A 78 -10.50 4.41 -3.41
CA VAL A 78 -9.32 5.29 -3.24
C VAL A 78 -9.57 6.30 -2.13
N GLU A 79 -10.71 7.00 -2.13
CA GLU A 79 -11.09 7.94 -1.04
C GLU A 79 -11.00 7.27 0.32
N ARG A 80 -11.69 6.14 0.50
CA ARG A 80 -11.69 5.41 1.78
C ARG A 80 -10.28 5.01 2.24
N TYR A 81 -9.42 4.61 1.30
CA TYR A 81 -8.05 4.24 1.66
C TYR A 81 -7.20 5.47 2.00
N LEU A 82 -7.42 6.60 1.33
CA LEU A 82 -6.76 7.86 1.66
C LEU A 82 -7.21 8.38 3.04
N GLU A 83 -8.49 8.34 3.34
CA GLU A 83 -9.02 8.69 4.68
C GLU A 83 -8.40 7.80 5.77
N GLY A 84 -8.35 6.48 5.55
CA GLY A 84 -7.75 5.56 6.51
C GLY A 84 -6.24 5.68 6.67
N LEU A 85 -5.52 6.36 5.75
CA LEU A 85 -4.11 6.74 5.99
C LEU A 85 -3.98 7.79 7.11
N LEU A 86 -5.03 8.55 7.38
CA LEU A 86 -5.06 9.57 8.43
C LEU A 86 -5.66 9.06 9.75
N SER A 87 -6.05 7.78 9.81
CA SER A 87 -6.58 7.15 11.03
C SER A 87 -5.62 7.30 12.21
N SER A 88 -6.11 7.40 13.45
CA SER A 88 -5.23 7.37 14.64
C SER A 88 -4.57 6.00 14.86
N VAL A 89 -5.06 4.94 14.21
CA VAL A 89 -4.61 3.56 14.40
C VAL A 89 -3.51 3.21 13.38
N LEU A 90 -2.28 2.99 13.85
CA LEU A 90 -1.13 2.64 12.99
C LEU A 90 -1.37 1.42 12.11
N THR A 91 -2.01 0.38 12.64
CA THR A 91 -2.33 -0.85 11.92
C THR A 91 -3.26 -0.56 10.74
N GLU A 92 -4.21 0.35 10.91
CA GLU A 92 -5.10 0.77 9.84
C GLU A 92 -4.34 1.54 8.77
N ARG A 93 -3.52 2.54 9.16
CA ARG A 93 -2.65 3.28 8.22
C ARG A 93 -1.83 2.33 7.35
N LYS A 94 -1.19 1.33 7.98
CA LYS A 94 -0.42 0.28 7.29
C LYS A 94 -1.28 -0.49 6.28
N VAL A 95 -2.44 -0.97 6.71
CA VAL A 95 -3.34 -1.76 5.85
C VAL A 95 -3.80 -0.93 4.65
N MET A 96 -4.11 0.35 4.84
CA MET A 96 -4.50 1.24 3.75
C MET A 96 -3.34 1.53 2.80
N ALA A 97 -2.13 1.77 3.31
CA ALA A 97 -0.93 1.92 2.49
C ALA A 97 -0.67 0.66 1.62
N ILE A 98 -0.85 -0.54 2.18
CA ILE A 98 -0.73 -1.80 1.43
C ILE A 98 -1.83 -1.92 0.36
N ARG A 99 -3.07 -1.54 0.68
CA ARG A 99 -4.19 -1.58 -0.27
C ARG A 99 -4.00 -0.61 -1.44
N LEU A 100 -3.55 0.61 -1.16
CA LEU A 100 -3.18 1.59 -2.19
C LEU A 100 -2.04 1.06 -3.07
N ASN A 101 -1.01 0.46 -2.49
CA ASN A 101 0.06 -0.20 -3.25
C ASN A 101 -0.45 -1.29 -4.19
N ARG A 102 -1.44 -2.08 -3.76
CA ARG A 102 -2.06 -3.11 -4.59
C ARG A 102 -2.86 -2.50 -5.74
N LEU A 103 -3.58 -1.40 -5.50
CA LEU A 103 -4.29 -0.68 -6.57
C LEU A 103 -3.31 -0.08 -7.59
N ALA A 104 -2.25 0.59 -7.12
CA ALA A 104 -1.22 1.16 -7.98
C ALA A 104 -0.54 0.09 -8.86
N ASN A 105 -0.40 -1.14 -8.36
CA ASN A 105 0.16 -2.27 -9.12
C ASN A 105 -0.79 -2.83 -10.20
N ARG A 106 -2.10 -2.56 -10.13
CA ARG A 106 -3.08 -3.17 -11.04
C ARG A 106 -3.21 -2.43 -12.36
N SER A 107 -3.21 -1.10 -12.34
CA SER A 107 -3.43 -0.29 -13.54
C SER A 107 -3.00 1.17 -13.34
N HIS A 108 -2.56 1.81 -14.42
CA HIS A 108 -2.26 3.25 -14.48
C HIS A 108 -3.50 4.11 -14.14
N VAL A 109 -4.71 3.66 -14.49
CA VAL A 109 -5.96 4.36 -14.14
C VAL A 109 -6.12 4.51 -12.63
N CYS A 110 -5.63 3.53 -11.86
CA CYS A 110 -5.64 3.62 -10.39
C CYS A 110 -4.67 4.70 -9.89
N ILE A 111 -3.51 4.86 -10.54
CA ILE A 111 -2.52 5.89 -10.21
C ILE A 111 -3.09 7.27 -10.54
N GLU A 112 -3.66 7.46 -11.74
CA GLU A 112 -4.31 8.71 -12.15
C GLU A 112 -5.42 9.11 -11.16
N CYS A 113 -6.30 8.16 -10.79
CA CYS A 113 -7.35 8.38 -9.79
C CYS A 113 -6.80 8.83 -8.42
N MET A 114 -5.72 8.22 -7.93
CA MET A 114 -5.06 8.63 -6.68
C MET A 114 -4.49 10.05 -6.76
N LEU A 115 -3.88 10.39 -7.90
CA LEU A 115 -3.25 11.70 -8.11
C LEU A 115 -4.28 12.83 -8.17
N LEU A 116 -5.40 12.62 -8.85
CA LEU A 116 -6.53 13.54 -8.88
C LEU A 116 -7.06 13.88 -7.47
N ARG A 117 -6.80 13.01 -6.49
CA ARG A 117 -7.25 13.13 -5.10
C ARG A 117 -6.14 13.53 -4.14
N ASN A 118 -5.07 14.13 -4.65
CA ASN A 118 -3.97 14.66 -3.86
C ASN A 118 -3.33 13.61 -2.91
N VAL A 119 -3.13 12.38 -3.41
CA VAL A 119 -2.51 11.29 -2.62
C VAL A 119 -1.20 11.70 -1.95
N PHE A 120 -0.38 12.55 -2.59
CA PHE A 120 0.88 13.02 -2.00
C PHE A 120 0.66 13.90 -0.76
N GLY A 121 -0.32 14.80 -0.79
CA GLY A 121 -0.67 15.60 0.40
C GLY A 121 -1.08 14.72 1.58
N VAL A 122 -1.91 13.72 1.31
CA VAL A 122 -2.35 12.75 2.33
C VAL A 122 -1.18 11.91 2.87
N ILE A 123 -0.28 11.46 2.00
CA ILE A 123 0.93 10.71 2.43
C ILE A 123 1.81 11.58 3.33
N ILE A 124 2.01 12.85 2.98
CA ILE A 124 2.81 13.77 3.79
C ILE A 124 2.16 13.97 5.16
N GLU A 125 0.84 14.20 5.20
CA GLU A 125 0.11 14.33 6.45
C GLU A 125 0.23 13.07 7.31
N CYS A 126 0.06 11.89 6.71
CA CYS A 126 0.27 10.61 7.37
C CYS A 126 1.70 10.47 7.94
N LEU A 127 2.71 10.96 7.22
CA LEU A 127 4.11 10.92 7.65
C LEU A 127 4.43 11.91 8.77
N LYS A 128 3.69 13.01 8.94
CA LYS A 128 3.92 14.00 10.00
C LYS A 128 3.82 13.38 11.39
N ASP A 129 2.80 12.55 11.62
CA ASP A 129 2.54 11.96 12.94
C ASP A 129 3.43 10.75 13.26
N LEU A 130 4.22 10.27 12.30
CA LEU A 130 5.03 9.07 12.48
C LEU A 130 6.41 9.42 13.06
N ASN A 131 6.67 9.18 14.33
CA ASN A 131 8.02 9.31 14.90
C ASN A 131 8.93 8.13 14.47
N ARG A 132 10.27 8.22 14.56
CA ARG A 132 11.20 7.15 14.09
C ARG A 132 11.21 5.88 14.97
N SER A 133 10.12 5.54 15.65
CA SER A 133 10.02 4.31 16.43
C SER A 133 9.85 3.09 15.51
N GLU A 134 10.24 1.91 16.02
CA GLU A 134 10.12 0.65 15.29
C GLU A 134 8.67 0.35 14.85
N ALA A 135 7.69 0.68 15.71
CA ALA A 135 6.27 0.57 15.42
C ALA A 135 5.81 1.40 14.19
N HIS A 136 6.45 2.54 13.94
CA HIS A 136 6.10 3.40 12.82
C HIS A 136 6.77 2.97 11.51
N LEU A 137 7.92 2.29 11.56
CA LEU A 137 8.56 1.72 10.36
C LEU A 137 7.63 0.76 9.60
N TYR A 138 6.69 0.11 10.30
CA TYR A 138 5.66 -0.74 9.70
C TYR A 138 4.70 0.01 8.76
N VAL A 139 4.54 1.32 8.93
CA VAL A 139 3.72 2.19 8.08
C VAL A 139 4.60 2.92 7.05
N ILE A 140 5.78 3.39 7.46
CA ILE A 140 6.68 4.16 6.58
C ILE A 140 7.10 3.33 5.37
N ARG A 141 7.44 2.04 5.54
CA ARG A 141 7.86 1.17 4.41
C ARG A 141 6.83 1.11 3.27
N PRO A 142 5.56 0.71 3.50
CA PRO A 142 4.58 0.67 2.42
C PRO A 142 4.26 2.07 1.86
N LEU A 143 4.33 3.14 2.65
CA LEU A 143 4.15 4.50 2.11
C LEU A 143 5.26 4.87 1.12
N CYS A 144 6.52 4.55 1.43
CA CYS A 144 7.63 4.79 0.51
C CYS A 144 7.52 3.95 -0.77
N GLU A 145 7.08 2.68 -0.68
CA GLU A 145 6.80 1.86 -1.86
C GLU A 145 5.69 2.46 -2.73
N LEU A 146 4.66 3.05 -2.11
CA LEU A 146 3.58 3.71 -2.83
C LEU A 146 4.08 4.95 -3.56
N ILE A 147 4.84 5.81 -2.88
CA ILE A 147 5.50 6.99 -3.48
C ILE A 147 6.27 6.56 -4.72
N LEU A 148 7.12 5.54 -4.61
CA LEU A 148 7.92 5.04 -5.73
C LEU A 148 7.07 4.72 -6.96
N LYS A 149 5.97 3.97 -6.78
CA LYS A 149 5.10 3.59 -7.88
C LYS A 149 4.42 4.78 -8.52
N LEU A 150 3.94 5.73 -7.71
CA LEU A 150 3.34 6.97 -8.19
C LEU A 150 4.34 7.80 -9.00
N LEU A 151 5.62 7.82 -8.60
CA LEU A 151 6.70 8.50 -9.32
C LEU A 151 7.13 7.79 -10.62
N SER A 152 6.82 6.50 -10.78
CA SER A 152 7.16 5.70 -11.98
C SER A 152 6.20 5.84 -13.15
N ASP A 153 5.06 6.49 -12.95
CA ASP A 153 4.10 6.72 -14.03
C ASP A 153 4.53 7.88 -14.95
N LYS A 154 4.59 7.59 -16.26
CA LYS A 154 5.11 8.49 -17.30
C LYS A 154 4.22 9.71 -17.56
N LYS A 155 2.93 9.66 -17.20
CA LYS A 155 1.99 10.75 -17.46
C LYS A 155 1.96 11.82 -16.36
N VAL A 156 2.74 11.65 -15.29
CA VAL A 156 2.58 12.38 -14.02
C VAL A 156 3.61 13.49 -13.83
N VAL A 157 4.40 13.81 -14.87
CA VAL A 157 5.71 14.45 -14.69
C VAL A 157 5.68 15.87 -14.08
N SER A 158 4.66 16.68 -14.37
CA SER A 158 4.51 18.02 -13.76
C SER A 158 4.11 17.94 -12.28
N SER A 159 3.14 17.08 -11.94
CA SER A 159 2.71 16.81 -10.55
C SER A 159 3.81 16.14 -9.73
N LEU A 160 4.72 15.40 -10.38
CA LEU A 160 5.89 14.74 -9.79
C LEU A 160 6.88 15.73 -9.20
N VAL A 161 7.16 16.85 -9.89
CA VAL A 161 8.08 17.88 -9.40
C VAL A 161 7.51 18.60 -8.18
N ASN A 162 6.21 18.90 -8.20
CA ASN A 162 5.52 19.51 -7.06
C ASN A 162 5.45 18.54 -5.87
N ALA A 163 5.14 17.27 -6.12
CA ALA A 163 5.16 16.22 -5.11
C ALA A 163 6.54 16.05 -4.48
N LEU A 164 7.61 16.04 -5.30
CA LEU A 164 8.98 15.97 -4.81
C LEU A 164 9.39 17.21 -4.02
N ASN A 165 8.96 18.41 -4.42
CA ASN A 165 9.19 19.64 -3.66
C ASN A 165 8.47 19.61 -2.31
N LEU A 166 7.22 19.15 -2.29
CA LEU A 166 6.42 18.95 -1.08
C LEU A 166 7.09 17.94 -0.13
N LEU A 167 7.51 16.78 -0.65
CA LEU A 167 8.23 15.77 0.11
C LEU A 167 9.59 16.28 0.61
N ALA A 168 10.32 17.06 -0.20
CA ALA A 168 11.58 17.68 0.16
C ALA A 168 11.46 18.70 1.30
N SER A 169 10.33 19.42 1.34
CA SER A 169 10.06 20.43 2.35
C SER A 169 9.67 19.83 3.71
N PHE A 170 9.34 18.53 3.78
CA PHE A 170 8.94 17.87 5.03
C PHE A 170 10.17 17.56 5.91
N PRO A 171 10.26 18.17 7.12
CA PRO A 171 11.36 17.88 8.05
C PRO A 171 11.36 16.42 8.48
N GLY A 172 12.52 15.76 8.37
CA GLY A 172 12.67 14.35 8.72
C GLY A 172 12.24 13.35 7.64
N PHE A 173 11.72 13.81 6.49
CA PHE A 173 11.44 12.94 5.33
C PHE A 173 12.66 12.13 4.91
N ARG A 174 13.78 12.83 4.75
CA ARG A 174 15.07 12.25 4.39
C ARG A 174 15.45 11.13 5.36
N ASP A 175 15.43 11.41 6.66
CA ASP A 175 15.87 10.44 7.66
C ASP A 175 14.96 9.20 7.75
N LYS A 176 13.65 9.37 7.49
CA LYS A 176 12.70 8.25 7.42
C LYS A 176 12.92 7.39 6.18
N ILE A 177 13.29 7.99 5.06
CA ILE A 177 13.68 7.28 3.85
C ILE A 177 15.04 6.59 4.03
N ASP A 178 15.99 7.23 4.72
CA ASP A 178 17.30 6.69 5.01
C ASP A 178 17.22 5.46 5.92
N ALA A 179 16.35 5.50 6.93
CA ALA A 179 16.05 4.37 7.82
C ALA A 179 15.47 3.13 7.11
N LEU A 180 14.89 3.30 5.91
CA LEU A 180 14.35 2.20 5.12
C LEU A 180 15.36 1.51 4.21
N ASN A 181 16.66 1.77 4.43
CA ASN A 181 17.75 1.29 3.61
C ASN A 181 17.68 1.94 2.21
N TYR A 182 17.93 3.25 2.18
CA TYR A 182 17.95 4.09 0.97
C TYR A 182 18.78 3.52 -0.18
N ALA A 183 19.78 2.67 0.10
CA ALA A 183 20.53 1.95 -0.93
C ALA A 183 19.67 0.97 -1.75
N TRP A 184 18.63 0.39 -1.15
CA TRP A 184 17.64 -0.42 -1.86
C TRP A 184 16.67 0.47 -2.67
N TYR A 185 16.22 1.59 -2.09
CA TYR A 185 15.40 2.61 -2.76
C TYR A 185 16.09 3.12 -4.03
N MET A 186 17.33 3.59 -3.90
CA MET A 186 18.12 4.11 -5.01
C MET A 186 18.46 3.01 -6.03
N ARG A 187 18.72 1.76 -5.62
CA ARG A 187 18.93 0.65 -6.56
C ARG A 187 17.68 0.34 -7.37
N LYS A 188 16.50 0.26 -6.76
CA LYS A 188 15.23 0.03 -7.47
C LYS A 188 14.87 1.19 -8.39
N PHE A 189 15.09 2.42 -7.94
CA PHE A 189 14.87 3.62 -8.74
C PHE A 189 15.86 3.68 -9.92
N GLN A 190 17.14 3.40 -9.70
CA GLN A 190 18.16 3.36 -10.76
C GLN A 190 17.91 2.21 -11.75
N GLN A 191 17.37 1.07 -11.31
CA GLN A 191 16.91 0.00 -12.21
C GLN A 191 15.74 0.45 -13.11
N GLN A 192 14.79 1.23 -12.58
CA GLN A 192 13.64 1.71 -13.35
C GLN A 192 13.95 2.95 -14.21
N PHE A 193 14.83 3.83 -13.74
CA PHE A 193 15.02 5.18 -14.30
C PHE A 193 16.47 5.48 -14.72
N GLY A 194 17.45 4.65 -14.38
CA GLY A 194 18.85 4.85 -14.75
C GLY A 194 19.14 4.74 -16.25
N ARG A 195 18.15 4.32 -17.05
CA ARG A 195 18.20 4.29 -18.52
C ARG A 195 17.45 5.47 -19.17
N LEU A 196 16.95 6.42 -18.39
CA LEU A 196 16.27 7.58 -18.95
C LEU A 196 17.25 8.50 -19.68
N LYS A 197 16.85 8.96 -20.86
CA LYS A 197 17.57 10.02 -21.59
C LYS A 197 17.40 11.35 -20.85
N SER A 198 18.40 12.22 -20.95
CA SER A 198 18.37 13.57 -20.35
C SER A 198 17.20 14.43 -20.82
N SER A 199 16.64 14.12 -22.00
CA SER A 199 15.45 14.76 -22.58
C SER A 199 14.13 14.29 -21.96
N ASP A 200 14.13 13.22 -21.15
CA ASP A 200 12.92 12.72 -20.49
C ASP A 200 12.59 13.58 -19.28
N SER A 201 11.37 14.08 -19.19
CA SER A 201 10.95 14.96 -18.10
C SER A 201 11.05 14.29 -16.72
N ARG A 202 11.00 12.94 -16.65
CA ARG A 202 11.25 12.16 -15.43
C ARG A 202 12.72 12.19 -14.98
N PHE A 203 13.64 12.50 -15.90
CA PHE A 203 15.05 12.64 -15.58
C PHE A 203 15.31 13.83 -14.65
N ALA A 204 14.51 14.90 -14.72
CA ALA A 204 14.61 16.02 -13.78
C ALA A 204 14.20 15.63 -12.35
N ALA A 205 13.13 14.83 -12.22
CA ALA A 205 12.71 14.24 -10.95
C ALA A 205 13.77 13.26 -10.41
N TYR A 206 14.34 12.42 -11.26
CA TYR A 206 15.47 11.55 -10.94
C TYR A 206 16.70 12.34 -10.47
N LYS A 207 17.07 13.40 -11.18
CA LYS A 207 18.20 14.27 -10.83
C LYS A 207 17.99 14.94 -9.48
N LYS A 208 16.78 15.42 -9.16
CA LYS A 208 16.43 15.95 -7.83
C LYS A 208 16.55 14.87 -6.74
N LEU A 209 16.04 13.67 -6.99
CA LEU A 209 16.19 12.53 -6.07
C LEU A 209 17.66 12.15 -5.85
N CYS A 210 18.50 12.16 -6.89
CA CYS A 210 19.94 11.96 -6.76
C CYS A 210 20.65 13.13 -6.09
N GLN A 211 20.16 14.36 -6.22
CA GLN A 211 20.69 15.53 -5.49
C GLN A 211 20.41 15.40 -3.99
N PHE A 212 19.28 14.81 -3.58
CA PHE A 212 19.11 14.39 -2.18
C PHE A 212 20.19 13.40 -1.73
N ASN A 213 20.78 12.60 -2.62
CA ASN A 213 21.90 11.71 -2.28
C ASN A 213 23.26 12.43 -2.23
N LYS A 214 23.51 13.41 -3.11
CA LYS A 214 24.83 14.07 -3.23
C LYS A 214 25.26 14.88 -2.01
N TYR A 215 24.33 15.40 -1.20
CA TYR A 215 24.66 16.06 0.07
C TYR A 215 25.22 15.10 1.15
N ARG A 216 25.29 13.80 0.87
CA ARG A 216 25.98 12.82 1.72
C ARG A 216 27.50 12.91 1.60
N CYS A 217 28.04 13.19 0.40
CA CYS A 217 29.50 13.25 0.19
C CYS A 217 30.16 14.59 0.56
N ALA A 218 29.40 15.55 1.08
CA ALA A 218 29.91 16.86 1.45
C ALA A 218 29.88 17.12 2.98
N ILE A 219 29.37 16.15 3.75
CA ILE A 219 29.21 16.25 5.22
C ILE A 219 29.94 15.09 5.93
N ASP A 220 30.52 14.15 5.19
CA ASP A 220 31.49 13.17 5.71
C ASP A 220 32.91 13.70 5.48
#